data_AF-A0A653D0R2-F1
#
_entry.id   AF-A0A653D0R2-F1
#
_cell.length_a   1.000
_cell.length_b   1.000
_cell.length_c   1.000
_cell.angle_alpha   90.00
_cell.angle_beta   90.00
_cell.angle_gamma   90.00
#
_symmetry.space_group_name_H-M   'P 1'
#
loop_
_entity.id
_entity.type
_entity.pdbx_description
1 polymer ?
#
loop_
_entity_poly.entity_id
_entity_poly.type
_entity_poly.pdbx_seq_one_letter_code
_entity_poly.pdbx_strand_id
1 'polypeptide(L)'
;MCKITILGRGSMRDKTKEEEMRQSSDPKFAHLSEALHVEVSTVSPPAEAHARIAYALAELRKFLVPDDQESVMMPPHRMGAPQFRR
;
A
#
# COMPACT_ATOMS: atom_id res chain seq x y z
N MET A 1 14.32 -12.06 -9.73
CA MET A 1 13.74 -11.36 -8.57
C MET A 1 12.84 -10.24 -9.08
N CYS A 2 11.62 -10.13 -8.55
CA CYS A 2 10.73 -8.99 -8.80
C CYS A 2 10.88 -7.97 -7.68
N LYS A 3 10.77 -6.69 -8.01
CA LYS A 3 10.60 -5.59 -7.07
C LYS A 3 9.11 -5.26 -7.01
N ILE A 4 8.58 -5.15 -5.80
CA ILE A 4 7.18 -4.82 -5.53
C ILE A 4 7.17 -3.53 -4.71
N THR A 5 6.44 -2.53 -5.18
CA THR A 5 6.36 -1.19 -4.59
C THR A 5 4.90 -0.77 -4.46
N ILE A 6 4.52 -0.21 -3.31
CA ILE A 6 3.18 0.37 -3.09
C ILE A 6 3.28 1.86 -3.38
N LEU A 7 2.49 2.33 -4.33
CA LEU A 7 2.50 3.68 -4.86
C LEU A 7 1.06 4.23 -4.93
N GLY A 8 0.88 5.46 -5.39
CA GLY A 8 -0.43 6.12 -5.37
C GLY A 8 -0.73 6.87 -4.08
N ARG A 9 -1.89 7.51 -4.06
CA ARG A 9 -2.44 8.23 -2.90
C ARG A 9 -2.78 7.27 -1.77
N GLY A 10 -2.32 7.58 -0.56
CA GLY A 10 -2.46 6.73 0.63
C GLY A 10 -1.38 5.65 0.75
N SER A 11 -0.35 5.66 -0.10
CA SER A 11 0.77 4.71 -0.01
C SER A 11 1.69 5.01 1.16
N MET A 12 1.61 6.22 1.74
CA MET A 12 2.44 6.61 2.88
C MET A 12 1.66 6.47 4.19
N ARG A 13 2.36 5.99 5.23
CA ARG A 13 1.78 5.87 6.57
C ARG A 13 1.39 7.23 7.18
N ASP A 14 2.17 8.26 6.86
CA ASP A 14 1.98 9.62 7.36
C ASP A 14 1.32 10.49 6.29
N LYS A 15 0.02 10.78 6.47
CA LYS A 15 -0.81 11.47 5.48
C LYS A 15 -0.44 12.94 5.31
N THR A 16 0.08 13.60 6.36
CA THR A 16 0.47 15.02 6.25
C THR A 16 1.71 15.15 5.39
N LYS A 17 2.72 14.30 5.63
CA LYS A 17 3.93 14.25 4.82
C LYS A 17 3.66 13.83 3.37
N GLU A 18 2.70 12.94 3.15
CA GLU A 18 2.27 12.57 1.80
C GLU A 18 1.75 13.79 1.03
N GLU A 19 0.88 14.58 1.66
CA GLU A 19 0.31 15.78 1.05
C GLU A 19 1.39 16.83 0.74
N GLU A 20 2.34 17.04 1.66
CA GLU A 20 3.49 17.92 1.45
C GLU A 20 4.36 17.47 0.26
N MET A 21 4.69 16.17 0.18
CA MET A 21 5.48 15.62 -0.94
C MET A 21 4.73 15.62 -2.25
N ARG A 22 3.40 15.51 -2.23
CA ARG A 22 2.58 15.65 -3.43
C ARG A 22 2.59 17.09 -3.96
N GLN A 23 2.62 18.07 -3.06
CA GLN A 23 2.67 19.50 -3.41
C GLN A 23 4.07 19.98 -3.81
N SER A 24 5.13 19.29 -3.40
CA SER A 24 6.51 19.67 -3.71
C SER A 24 6.88 19.60 -5.19
N SER A 25 6.02 19.00 -6.04
CA SER A 25 6.20 18.85 -7.50
C SER A 25 7.47 18.11 -7.94
N ASP A 26 8.11 17.37 -7.02
CA ASP A 26 9.25 16.52 -7.34
C ASP A 26 8.78 15.30 -8.17
N PRO A 27 9.39 15.02 -9.34
CA PRO A 27 9.02 13.87 -10.17
C PRO A 27 9.11 12.53 -9.44
N LYS A 28 9.94 12.43 -8.39
CA LYS A 28 10.03 11.23 -7.54
C LYS A 28 8.70 10.91 -6.83
N PHE A 29 7.90 11.94 -6.51
CA PHE A 29 6.62 11.80 -5.80
C PHE A 29 5.41 11.96 -6.72
N ALA A 30 5.60 12.02 -8.04
CA ALA A 30 4.52 12.17 -9.01
C ALA A 30 3.43 11.09 -8.83
N HIS A 31 3.83 9.87 -8.45
CA HIS A 31 2.93 8.76 -8.17
C HIS A 31 1.89 9.05 -7.08
N LEU A 32 2.13 9.98 -6.14
CA LEU A 32 1.17 10.32 -5.07
C LEU A 32 -0.12 10.97 -5.59
N SER A 33 -0.12 11.43 -6.85
CA SER A 33 -1.31 11.97 -7.51
C SER A 33 -2.23 10.87 -8.06
N GLU A 34 -1.70 9.67 -8.30
CA GLU A 34 -2.41 8.53 -8.86
C GLU A 34 -3.23 7.77 -7.79
N ALA A 35 -4.11 6.87 -8.23
CA ALA A 35 -4.84 5.98 -7.32
C ALA A 35 -3.88 4.99 -6.63
N LEU A 36 -4.20 4.54 -5.41
CA LEU A 36 -3.42 3.54 -4.69
C LEU A 36 -3.23 2.29 -5.57
N HIS A 37 -1.98 1.90 -5.82
CA HIS A 37 -1.65 0.78 -6.68
C HIS A 37 -0.36 0.09 -6.26
N VAL A 38 -0.14 -1.11 -6.80
CA VAL A 38 1.09 -1.87 -6.63
C VAL A 38 1.81 -1.92 -7.96
N GLU A 39 3.06 -1.49 -7.97
CA GLU A 39 3.97 -1.62 -9.11
C GLU A 39 4.82 -2.88 -8.94
N VAL A 40 4.87 -3.71 -9.99
CA VAL A 40 5.71 -4.90 -10.05
C VAL A 40 6.69 -4.75 -11.21
N SER A 41 7.99 -4.73 -10.91
CA SER A 41 9.05 -4.59 -11.90
C SER A 41 10.10 -5.69 -11.78
N THR A 42 10.69 -6.11 -12.90
CA THR A 42 11.80 -7.08 -12.91
C THR A 42 12.72 -6.81 -14.09
N VAL A 43 13.98 -7.23 -13.97
CA VAL A 43 14.98 -7.18 -15.05
C VAL A 43 15.47 -8.61 -15.29
N SER A 44 15.19 -9.14 -16.48
CA SER A 44 15.60 -10.47 -16.93
C SER A 44 15.32 -10.62 -18.45
N PRO A 45 15.82 -11.68 -19.11
CA PRO A 45 15.44 -11.98 -20.48
C PRO A 45 13.91 -12.07 -20.66
N PRO A 46 13.36 -11.77 -21.85
CA PRO A 46 11.92 -11.57 -22.04
C PRO A 46 11.05 -12.73 -21.51
N ALA A 47 11.39 -13.97 -21.86
CA ALA A 47 10.65 -15.15 -21.43
C ALA A 47 10.61 -15.28 -19.89
N GLU A 48 11.74 -15.03 -19.23
CA GLU A 48 11.85 -15.11 -17.78
C GLU A 48 11.16 -13.92 -17.09
N ALA A 49 11.24 -12.72 -17.66
CA ALA A 49 10.57 -11.53 -17.13
C ALA A 49 9.05 -11.73 -17.08
N HIS A 50 8.47 -12.23 -18.17
CA HIS A 50 7.04 -12.54 -18.21
C HIS A 50 6.66 -13.63 -17.19
N ALA A 51 7.44 -14.70 -17.09
CA ALA A 51 7.19 -15.76 -16.11
C ALA A 51 7.22 -15.24 -14.67
N ARG A 52 8.22 -14.40 -14.34
CA ARG A 52 8.39 -13.80 -13.01
C ARG A 52 7.26 -12.83 -12.65
N ILE A 53 6.85 -11.98 -13.59
CA ILE A 53 5.72 -11.05 -13.38
C ILE A 53 4.42 -11.84 -13.22
N ALA A 54 4.16 -12.82 -14.08
CA ALA A 54 2.96 -13.67 -13.98
C ALA A 54 2.85 -14.36 -12.62
N TYR A 55 3.97 -14.92 -12.15
CA TYR A 55 4.03 -15.54 -10.82
C TYR A 55 3.76 -14.52 -9.69
N ALA A 56 4.38 -13.34 -9.75
CA ALA A 56 4.16 -12.30 -8.74
C ALA A 56 2.70 -11.82 -8.71
N LEU A 57 2.05 -11.67 -9.87
CA LEU A 57 0.64 -11.27 -9.96
C LEU A 57 -0.30 -12.33 -9.38
N ALA A 58 0.00 -13.62 -9.60
CA ALA A 58 -0.78 -14.71 -9.02
C ALA A 58 -0.76 -14.70 -7.49
N GLU A 59 0.40 -14.40 -6.89
CA GLU A 59 0.54 -14.26 -5.43
C GLU A 59 -0.14 -13.00 -4.89
N LEU A 60 0.02 -11.85 -5.56
CA LEU A 60 -0.59 -10.59 -5.13
C LEU A 60 -2.12 -10.64 -5.13
N ARG A 61 -2.72 -11.39 -6.05
CA ARG A 61 -4.19 -11.52 -6.14
C ARG A 61 -4.82 -11.99 -4.83
N LYS A 62 -4.10 -12.77 -4.03
CA LYS A 62 -4.56 -13.27 -2.71
C LYS A 62 -4.74 -12.14 -1.68
N PHE A 63 -4.04 -11.01 -1.85
CA PHE A 63 -4.09 -9.86 -0.95
C PHE A 63 -5.01 -8.74 -1.46
N LEU A 64 -5.33 -8.74 -2.76
CA LEU A 64 -6.14 -7.70 -3.39
C LEU A 64 -7.64 -7.99 -3.36
N VAL A 65 -8.02 -9.22 -3.03
CA VAL A 65 -9.41 -9.60 -2.80
C VAL A 65 -9.57 -9.79 -1.30
N PRO A 66 -10.38 -8.96 -0.62
CA PRO A 66 -10.67 -9.19 0.78
C PRO A 66 -11.44 -10.51 0.89
N ASP A 67 -10.91 -11.48 1.64
CA ASP A 67 -11.73 -12.56 2.18
C ASP A 67 -12.73 -11.93 3.17
N ASP A 68 -14.02 -12.24 3.05
CA ASP A 68 -15.08 -11.78 3.95
C ASP A 68 -14.85 -12.14 5.44
N GLN A 69 -13.74 -12.81 5.78
CA GLN A 69 -13.36 -13.19 7.15
C GLN A 69 -12.30 -12.30 7.83
N GLU A 70 -11.58 -11.41 7.15
CA GLU A 70 -10.53 -10.61 7.80
C GLU A 70 -11.03 -9.22 8.23
N SER A 71 -12.14 -9.16 8.94
CA SER A 71 -12.61 -7.97 9.66
C SER A 71 -12.25 -8.03 11.16
N VAL A 72 -11.04 -8.49 11.53
CA VAL A 72 -10.57 -8.42 12.92
C VAL A 72 -9.14 -7.90 12.95
N MET A 73 -8.98 -6.62 12.67
CA MET A 73 -7.88 -5.82 13.21
C MET A 73 -8.44 -4.49 13.73
N MET A 74 -9.48 -4.59 14.56
CA MET A 74 -9.86 -3.50 15.48
C MET A 74 -8.91 -3.60 16.69
N PRO A 75 -7.90 -2.73 16.85
CA PRO A 75 -7.41 -2.49 18.20
C PRO A 75 -8.57 -1.88 18.99
N PRO A 76 -8.98 -2.43 20.14
CA PRO A 76 -10.01 -1.79 20.93
C PRO A 76 -9.48 -0.42 21.35
N HIS A 77 -10.09 0.64 20.81
CA HIS A 77 -10.14 1.93 21.46
C HIS A 77 -10.51 1.67 22.92
N ARG A 78 -9.56 1.85 23.84
CA ARG A 78 -9.87 2.07 25.25
C ARG A 78 -10.62 3.40 25.33
N MET A 79 -11.94 3.29 25.22
CA MET A 79 -12.92 4.30 25.62
C MET A 79 -12.54 4.84 27.00
N GLY A 80 -12.64 6.16 27.13
CA GLY A 80 -12.22 6.93 28.29
C GLY A 80 -12.75 6.38 29.61
N ALA A 81 -11.89 6.39 30.62
CA ALA A 81 -12.31 6.27 32.00
C ALA A 81 -13.10 7.54 32.37
N PRO A 82 -14.36 7.44 32.82
CA PRO A 82 -15.08 8.58 33.36
C PRO A 82 -14.44 8.99 34.70
N GLN A 83 -14.13 10.28 34.81
CA GLN A 83 -13.81 10.91 36.10
C GLN A 83 -15.02 10.74 37.02
N PHE A 84 -14.86 10.01 38.12
CA PHE A 84 -15.74 10.16 39.27
C PHE A 84 -14.98 10.83 40.41
N ARG A 85 -15.29 12.11 40.59
CA ARG A 85 -15.18 12.80 41.88
C ARG A 85 -15.83 11.93 42.96
N ARG A 86 -15.11 11.70 44.06
CA ARG A 86 -15.50 12.12 45.41
C ARG A 86 -14.26 12.16 46.28
#